data_AF-A0A941EML9-F1
#
_entry.id   AF-A0A941EML9-F1
#
_cell.length_a   1.000
_cell.length_b   1.000
_cell.length_c   1.000
_cell.angle_alpha   90.00
_cell.angle_beta   90.00
_cell.angle_gamma   90.00
#
_symmetry.space_group_name_H-M   'P 1'
#
loop_
_entity.id
_entity.type
_entity.pdbx_description
1 polymer ?
#
loop_
_entity_poly.entity_id
_entity_poly.type
_entity_poly.pdbx_seq_one_letter_code
_entity_poly.pdbx_strand_id
1 'polypeptide(L)'
;MIHVDATMPDGLAEIGSDILGTRAGAVTGLGYSPIMAVTPSQHWREGVEQDEREIEAGILDPEEGCMAAPFPESLLTRTDEVLAAFEAEVSALNDPSDEQVFTAVRNVVLAFNQVNREHGDAGYETGEREQLCDYIDKTLAESGIDVPALAERNDLGRYAITDQWRTW
;
A
#
# COMPACT_ATOMS: atom_id res chain seq x y z
N MET A 1 -37.51 -68.74 4.71
CA MET A 1 -36.70 -69.96 4.46
C MET A 1 -37.12 -70.53 3.11
N ILE A 2 -36.61 -69.97 2.02
CA ILE A 2 -36.42 -70.65 0.73
C ILE A 2 -35.11 -70.09 0.17
N HIS A 3 -34.19 -70.99 -0.10
CA HIS A 3 -32.84 -70.78 -0.59
C HIS A 3 -32.77 -71.42 -1.98
N VAL A 4 -31.93 -70.85 -2.84
CA VAL A 4 -31.19 -71.44 -3.98
C VAL A 4 -31.97 -71.96 -5.22
N ASP A 5 -31.51 -71.83 -6.47
CA ASP A 5 -30.37 -71.15 -7.11
C ASP A 5 -30.56 -71.22 -8.65
N ALA A 6 -29.77 -70.40 -9.35
CA ALA A 6 -29.11 -70.62 -10.64
C ALA A 6 -29.94 -70.75 -11.94
N THR A 7 -29.74 -69.80 -12.86
CA THR A 7 -28.78 -69.95 -13.98
C THR A 7 -28.79 -68.69 -14.88
N MET A 8 -27.61 -68.07 -15.05
CA MET A 8 -27.22 -67.01 -16.01
C MET A 8 -27.03 -67.59 -17.43
N PRO A 9 -27.08 -66.81 -18.53
CA PRO A 9 -25.90 -66.04 -19.03
C PRO A 9 -26.32 -64.74 -19.78
N ASP A 10 -25.50 -63.84 -20.32
CA ASP A 10 -24.06 -63.62 -20.49
C ASP A 10 -23.93 -62.13 -20.86
N GLY A 11 -22.82 -61.47 -20.50
CA GLY A 11 -22.59 -60.08 -20.91
C GLY A 11 -21.40 -59.42 -20.22
N LEU A 12 -20.21 -59.95 -20.46
CA LEU A 12 -18.92 -59.36 -20.08
C LEU A 12 -18.58 -58.14 -20.96
N ALA A 13 -18.18 -57.02 -20.34
CA ALA A 13 -16.96 -56.27 -20.69
C ALA A 13 -16.67 -55.14 -19.66
N GLU A 14 -15.60 -55.36 -18.89
CA GLU A 14 -14.54 -54.43 -18.43
C GLU A 14 -14.95 -53.10 -17.76
N ILE A 15 -14.86 -52.95 -16.43
CA ILE A 15 -13.68 -52.72 -15.56
C ILE A 15 -12.82 -51.51 -15.97
N GLY A 16 -12.89 -50.47 -15.14
CA GLY A 16 -11.99 -49.31 -15.15
C GLY A 16 -12.40 -48.27 -14.11
N SER A 17 -12.30 -48.62 -12.83
CA SER A 17 -12.45 -47.69 -11.70
C SER A 17 -11.05 -47.35 -11.19
N ASP A 18 -10.73 -46.06 -11.11
CA ASP A 18 -9.84 -45.38 -10.14
C ASP A 18 -9.75 -43.92 -10.61
N ILE A 19 -10.53 -42.98 -10.05
CA ILE A 19 -10.28 -42.26 -8.79
C ILE A 19 -8.79 -41.96 -8.57
N LEU A 20 -8.38 -40.72 -8.87
CA LEU A 20 -7.84 -39.78 -7.88
C LEU A 20 -7.71 -38.41 -8.56
N GLY A 21 -8.25 -37.38 -7.89
CA GLY A 21 -8.41 -36.05 -8.43
C GLY A 21 -7.09 -35.33 -8.68
N THR A 22 -7.15 -34.30 -9.53
CA THR A 22 -6.20 -33.18 -9.53
C THR A 22 -6.80 -32.01 -10.29
N ARG A 23 -7.00 -30.94 -9.52
CA ARG A 23 -6.97 -29.51 -9.87
C ARG A 23 -8.13 -28.91 -10.67
N ALA A 24 -8.99 -28.27 -9.89
CA ALA A 24 -9.57 -26.98 -10.24
C ALA A 24 -8.53 -26.09 -10.93
N GLY A 25 -8.79 -25.73 -12.18
CA GLY A 25 -8.12 -24.61 -12.83
C GLY A 25 -8.53 -23.34 -12.12
N ALA A 26 -7.70 -22.89 -11.18
CA ALA A 26 -7.74 -21.53 -10.70
C ALA A 26 -7.46 -20.63 -11.91
N VAL A 27 -8.49 -19.92 -12.37
CA VAL A 27 -8.33 -18.67 -13.11
C VAL A 27 -7.62 -17.75 -12.13
N THR A 28 -6.28 -17.76 -12.19
CA THR A 28 -5.47 -16.72 -11.59
C THR A 28 -5.78 -15.48 -12.38
N GLY A 29 -6.73 -14.70 -11.86
CA GLY A 29 -6.70 -13.27 -12.08
C GLY A 29 -5.32 -12.82 -11.66
N LEU A 30 -4.47 -12.54 -12.65
CA LEU A 30 -3.37 -11.63 -12.45
C LEU A 30 -4.05 -10.30 -12.16
N GLY A 31 -4.33 -10.11 -10.88
CA GLY A 31 -4.71 -8.84 -10.31
C GLY A 31 -3.70 -7.84 -10.84
N TYR A 32 -4.22 -6.78 -11.39
CA TYR A 32 -3.53 -5.52 -11.56
C TYR A 32 -2.62 -5.32 -10.36
N SER A 33 -1.31 -5.51 -10.50
CA SER A 33 -0.38 -4.88 -9.58
C SER A 33 -0.47 -3.41 -9.95
N PRO A 34 -1.12 -2.56 -9.13
CA PRO A 34 -0.97 -1.15 -9.38
C PRO A 34 0.52 -0.90 -9.24
N ILE A 35 1.09 -0.26 -10.26
CA ILE A 35 2.44 0.28 -10.16
C ILE A 35 2.31 1.43 -9.16
N MET A 36 2.26 1.11 -7.87
CA MET A 36 2.17 2.11 -6.82
C MET A 36 3.49 2.87 -6.81
N ALA A 37 3.41 4.19 -6.65
CA ALA A 37 4.57 4.99 -6.29
C ALA A 37 5.33 4.31 -5.13
N VAL A 38 6.67 4.33 -5.16
CA VAL A 38 7.48 3.89 -4.03
C VAL A 38 7.07 4.72 -2.81
N THR A 39 6.71 4.07 -1.71
CA THR A 39 6.29 4.80 -0.51
C THR A 39 7.48 5.63 0.01
N PRO A 40 7.25 6.85 0.53
CA PRO A 40 8.33 7.66 1.08
C PRO A 40 9.13 6.93 2.15
N SER A 41 8.46 6.18 3.02
CA SER A 41 9.07 5.32 4.03
C SER A 41 9.95 4.20 3.46
N GLN A 42 9.60 3.63 2.30
CA GLN A 42 10.49 2.67 1.62
C GLN A 42 11.75 3.38 1.11
N HIS A 43 11.61 4.53 0.48
CA HIS A 43 12.77 5.33 0.04
C HIS A 43 13.68 5.71 1.21
N TRP A 44 13.11 6.06 2.37
CA TRP A 44 13.88 6.37 3.58
C TRP A 44 14.62 5.15 4.11
N ARG A 45 13.99 3.97 4.16
CA ARG A 45 14.65 2.70 4.54
C ARG A 45 15.81 2.36 3.62
N GLU A 46 15.61 2.47 2.30
CA GLU A 46 16.68 2.24 1.32
C GLU A 46 17.88 3.18 1.54
N GLY A 47 17.61 4.43 1.93
CA GLY A 47 18.63 5.40 2.33
C GLY A 47 19.39 4.97 3.59
N VAL A 48 18.68 4.53 4.63
CA VAL A 48 19.30 4.02 5.87
C VAL A 48 20.21 2.82 5.58
N GLU A 49 19.72 1.84 4.82
CA GLU A 49 20.50 0.66 4.44
C GLU A 49 21.73 1.02 3.60
N GLN A 50 21.62 2.04 2.74
CA GLN A 50 22.76 2.51 1.95
C GLN A 50 23.83 3.14 2.84
N ASP A 51 23.45 4.03 3.77
CA ASP A 51 24.37 4.63 4.74
C ASP A 51 25.08 3.55 5.56
N GLU A 52 24.34 2.55 6.06
CA GLU A 52 24.91 1.42 6.81
C GLU A 52 25.95 0.64 5.99
N ARG A 53 25.68 0.36 4.71
CA ARG A 53 26.63 -0.30 3.81
C ARG A 53 27.89 0.53 3.58
N GLU A 54 27.74 1.84 3.40
CA GLU A 54 28.88 2.74 3.18
C GLU A 54 29.74 2.90 4.43
N ILE A 55 29.11 2.91 5.61
CA ILE A 55 29.80 2.92 6.90
C ILE A 55 30.58 1.61 7.11
N GLU A 56 29.96 0.45 6.87
CA GLU A 56 30.64 -0.85 6.99
C GLU A 56 31.81 -0.98 6.01
N ALA A 57 31.67 -0.41 4.81
CA ALA A 57 32.73 -0.34 3.83
C ALA A 57 33.83 0.69 4.16
N GLY A 58 33.67 1.52 5.19
CA GLY A 58 34.58 2.59 5.56
C GLY A 58 34.62 3.74 4.53
N ILE A 59 33.56 3.87 3.72
CA ILE A 59 33.39 4.93 2.72
C ILE A 59 32.78 6.17 3.37
N LEU A 60 31.86 5.98 4.31
CA LEU A 60 31.17 7.03 5.05
C LEU A 60 31.56 6.98 6.54
N ASP A 61 31.82 8.13 7.15
CA ASP A 61 32.03 8.20 8.60
C ASP A 61 30.68 7.95 9.32
N PRO A 62 30.61 7.10 10.36
CA PRO A 62 29.40 6.91 11.16
C PRO A 62 28.76 8.21 11.67
N GLU A 63 29.55 9.24 11.96
CA GLU A 63 29.04 10.55 12.41
C GLU A 63 28.49 11.40 11.25
N GLU A 64 28.80 11.03 10.00
CA GLU A 64 28.30 11.66 8.77
C GLU A 64 27.14 10.88 8.13
N GLY A 65 26.72 9.75 8.70
CA GLY A 65 25.53 8.99 8.29
C GLY A 65 24.25 9.82 8.47
N CYS A 66 23.80 10.48 7.40
CA CYS A 66 22.69 11.43 7.43
C CYS A 66 21.30 10.79 7.56
N MET A 67 21.14 9.49 7.28
CA MET A 67 19.83 8.85 7.18
C MET A 67 19.46 7.99 8.39
N ALA A 68 20.42 7.37 9.09
CA ALA A 68 20.11 6.42 10.17
C ALA A 68 19.55 7.07 11.46
N ALA A 69 20.02 8.26 11.81
CA ALA A 69 19.54 8.99 12.99
C ALA A 69 18.12 9.59 12.86
N PRO A 70 17.69 10.16 11.71
CA PRO A 70 16.36 10.76 11.59
C PRO A 70 15.20 9.76 11.42
N PHE A 71 15.45 8.51 11.02
CA PHE A 71 14.38 7.55 10.68
C PHE A 71 14.33 6.33 11.61
N PRO A 72 13.87 6.46 12.87
CA PRO A 72 13.65 5.29 13.71
C PRO A 72 12.58 4.38 13.11
N GLU A 73 12.73 3.06 13.24
CA GLU A 73 11.78 2.09 12.65
C GLU A 73 10.33 2.29 13.13
N SER A 74 10.14 2.81 14.35
CA SER A 74 8.81 3.18 14.85
C SER A 74 8.14 4.27 14.02
N LEU A 75 8.90 5.26 13.54
CA LEU A 75 8.38 6.30 12.66
C LEU A 75 7.98 5.69 11.32
N LEU A 76 8.90 4.95 10.71
CA LEU A 76 8.71 4.33 9.39
C LEU A 76 7.50 3.40 9.36
N THR A 77 7.38 2.51 10.36
CA THR A 77 6.23 1.61 10.50
C THR A 77 4.91 2.39 10.63
N ARG A 78 4.88 3.44 11.46
CA ARG A 78 3.66 4.25 11.64
C ARG A 78 3.30 5.04 10.38
N THR A 79 4.29 5.53 9.64
CA THR A 79 4.09 6.15 8.33
C THR A 79 3.48 5.16 7.34
N ASP A 80 4.00 3.93 7.27
CA ASP A 80 3.45 2.88 6.39
C ASP A 80 1.98 2.57 6.72
N GLU A 81 1.64 2.45 8.00
CA GLU A 81 0.26 2.18 8.43
C GLU A 81 -0.70 3.30 7.97
N VAL A 82 -0.27 4.55 8.07
CA VAL A 82 -1.05 5.71 7.62
C VAL A 82 -1.22 5.71 6.10
N LEU A 83 -0.14 5.45 5.36
CA LEU A 83 -0.17 5.37 3.90
C LEU A 83 -1.08 4.23 3.41
N ALA A 84 -0.93 3.03 3.97
CA ALA A 84 -1.75 1.88 3.63
C ALA A 84 -3.24 2.11 3.93
N ALA A 85 -3.56 2.78 5.04
CA ALA A 85 -4.94 3.13 5.37
C ALA A 85 -5.52 4.13 4.37
N PHE A 86 -4.74 5.13 3.96
CA PHE A 86 -5.13 6.11 2.96
C PHE A 86 -5.35 5.49 1.58
N GLU A 87 -4.43 4.62 1.14
CA GLU A 87 -4.58 3.87 -0.12
C GLU A 87 -5.84 3.02 -0.12
N ALA A 88 -6.11 2.32 0.98
CA ALA A 88 -7.34 1.55 1.14
C ALA A 88 -8.59 2.44 1.07
N GLU A 89 -8.58 3.60 1.73
CA GLU A 89 -9.68 4.58 1.69
C GLU A 89 -9.92 5.09 0.27
N VAL A 90 -8.87 5.52 -0.44
CA VAL A 90 -8.97 6.04 -1.81
C VAL A 90 -9.42 4.94 -2.78
N SER A 91 -8.90 3.72 -2.66
CA SER A 91 -9.29 2.60 -3.53
C SER A 91 -10.76 2.20 -3.40
N ALA A 92 -11.39 2.53 -2.26
CA ALA A 92 -12.81 2.28 -2.02
C ALA A 92 -13.72 3.37 -2.60
N LEU A 93 -13.16 4.51 -3.03
CA LEU A 93 -13.92 5.60 -3.65
C LEU A 93 -14.35 5.20 -5.07
N ASN A 94 -15.64 5.36 -5.36
CA ASN A 94 -16.23 5.09 -6.66
C ASN A 94 -17.06 6.30 -7.07
N ASP A 95 -16.60 7.05 -8.07
CA ASP A 95 -17.18 8.36 -8.47
C ASP A 95 -17.35 9.31 -7.27
N PRO A 96 -16.27 9.62 -6.53
CA PRO A 96 -16.36 10.39 -5.30
C PRO A 96 -16.72 11.86 -5.55
N SER A 97 -17.44 12.46 -4.61
CA SER A 97 -17.56 13.91 -4.53
C SER A 97 -16.25 14.55 -4.09
N ASP A 98 -16.06 15.84 -4.40
CA ASP A 98 -14.92 16.62 -3.93
C ASP A 98 -14.78 16.55 -2.38
N GLU A 99 -15.90 16.59 -1.66
CA GLU A 99 -15.93 16.47 -0.19
C GLU A 99 -15.40 15.12 0.31
N GLN A 100 -15.72 14.02 -0.39
CA GLN A 100 -15.21 12.70 -0.04
C GLN A 100 -13.70 12.62 -0.26
N VAL A 101 -13.20 13.19 -1.36
CA VAL A 101 -11.76 13.24 -1.62
C VAL A 101 -11.04 14.07 -0.56
N PHE A 102 -11.54 15.27 -0.25
CA PHE A 102 -10.96 16.12 0.80
C PHE A 102 -11.04 15.48 2.18
N THR A 103 -12.06 14.67 2.46
CA THR A 103 -12.14 13.90 3.70
C THR A 103 -10.99 12.90 3.82
N ALA A 104 -10.71 12.13 2.76
CA ALA A 104 -9.58 11.20 2.73
C ALA A 104 -8.23 11.95 2.91
N VAL A 105 -8.03 13.05 2.18
CA VAL A 105 -6.83 13.90 2.29
C VAL A 105 -6.67 14.47 3.70
N ARG A 106 -7.76 14.97 4.30
CA ARG A 106 -7.76 15.46 5.67
C ARG A 106 -7.36 14.36 6.65
N ASN A 107 -7.96 13.18 6.53
CA ASN A 107 -7.71 12.07 7.45
C ASN A 107 -6.25 11.67 7.45
N VAL A 108 -5.64 11.50 6.26
CA VAL A 108 -4.23 11.12 6.14
C VAL A 108 -3.29 12.22 6.68
N VAL A 109 -3.56 13.51 6.39
CA VAL A 109 -2.72 14.60 6.90
C VAL A 109 -2.81 14.72 8.43
N LEU A 110 -4.00 14.56 9.00
CA LEU A 110 -4.16 14.56 10.46
C LEU A 110 -3.46 13.36 11.12
N ALA A 111 -3.46 12.21 10.46
CA ALA A 111 -2.72 11.04 10.91
C ALA A 111 -1.21 11.29 10.85
N PHE A 112 -0.68 11.93 9.80
CA PHE A 112 0.74 12.33 9.78
C PHE A 112 1.10 13.34 10.87
N ASN A 113 0.26 14.35 11.13
CA ASN A 113 0.48 15.26 12.26
C ASN A 113 0.51 14.53 13.61
N GLN A 114 -0.25 13.43 13.75
CA GLN A 114 -0.21 12.58 14.94
C GLN A 114 1.10 11.80 15.02
N VAL A 115 1.56 11.19 13.92
CA VAL A 115 2.84 10.50 13.88
C VAL A 115 4.01 11.46 14.17
N ASN A 116 3.98 12.69 13.63
CA ASN A 116 5.00 13.70 13.92
C ASN A 116 5.06 14.03 15.42
N ARG A 117 3.90 14.25 16.06
CA ARG A 117 3.78 14.50 17.50
C ARG A 117 4.26 13.33 18.36
N GLU A 118 3.99 12.08 17.94
CA GLU A 118 4.49 10.87 18.61
C GLU A 118 6.03 10.82 18.61
N HIS A 119 6.67 11.50 17.67
CA HIS A 119 8.12 11.59 17.51
C HIS A 119 8.66 12.98 17.86
N GLY A 120 7.99 13.70 18.77
CA GLY A 120 8.50 14.95 19.35
C GLY A 120 8.47 16.15 18.42
N ASP A 121 7.51 16.19 17.49
CA ASP A 121 7.33 17.24 16.48
C ASP A 121 8.50 17.36 15.48
N ALA A 122 9.38 16.36 15.44
CA ALA A 122 10.58 16.31 14.60
C ALA A 122 10.64 15.03 13.74
N GLY A 123 9.52 14.31 13.61
CA GLY A 123 9.45 13.08 12.82
C GLY A 123 9.53 13.33 11.31
N TYR A 124 9.14 14.52 10.83
CA TYR A 124 9.23 14.87 9.42
C TYR A 124 9.83 16.26 9.23
N GLU A 125 10.95 16.35 8.50
CA GLU A 125 11.51 17.63 8.09
C GLU A 125 10.88 18.11 6.77
N THR A 126 11.36 19.23 6.23
CA THR A 126 10.80 19.82 5.00
C THR A 126 10.80 18.83 3.83
N GLY A 127 11.87 18.06 3.66
CA GLY A 127 11.98 17.09 2.56
C GLY A 127 11.00 15.93 2.67
N GLU A 128 10.84 15.35 3.86
CA GLU A 128 9.91 14.24 4.11
C GLU A 128 8.48 14.70 3.91
N ARG A 129 8.19 15.91 4.40
CA ARG A 129 6.87 16.53 4.27
C ARG A 129 6.48 16.78 2.81
N GLU A 130 7.43 17.21 1.98
CA GLU A 130 7.22 17.34 0.54
C GLU A 130 6.99 15.97 -0.13
N GLN A 131 7.76 14.94 0.25
CA GLN A 131 7.59 13.57 -0.26
C GLN A 131 6.21 12.99 0.11
N LEU A 132 5.72 13.23 1.33
CA LEU A 132 4.40 12.79 1.78
C LEU A 132 3.28 13.49 0.99
N CYS A 133 3.39 14.80 0.75
CA CYS A 133 2.42 15.54 -0.06
C CYS A 133 2.42 15.05 -1.52
N ASP A 134 3.58 14.82 -2.11
CA ASP A 134 3.72 14.27 -3.47
C ASP A 134 3.13 12.85 -3.58
N TYR A 135 3.31 12.03 -2.54
CA TYR A 135 2.70 10.69 -2.50
C TYR A 135 1.16 10.74 -2.46
N ILE A 136 0.59 11.64 -1.66
CA ILE A 136 -0.87 11.86 -1.61
C ILE A 136 -1.41 12.25 -2.99
N ASP A 137 -0.77 13.23 -3.65
CA ASP A 137 -1.15 13.70 -4.99
C ASP A 137 -1.12 12.55 -6.02
N LYS A 138 -0.01 11.79 -6.06
CA LYS A 138 0.16 10.63 -6.95
C LYS A 138 -0.87 9.54 -6.70
N THR A 139 -1.13 9.18 -5.44
CA THR A 139 -2.10 8.14 -5.10
C THR A 139 -3.52 8.50 -5.55
N LEU A 140 -3.91 9.78 -5.40
CA LEU A 140 -5.20 10.27 -5.90
C LEU A 140 -5.24 10.22 -7.44
N ALA A 141 -4.20 10.70 -8.11
CA ALA A 141 -4.11 10.71 -9.57
C ALA A 141 -4.14 9.29 -10.16
N GLU A 142 -3.40 8.34 -9.57
CA GLU A 142 -3.39 6.93 -9.96
C GLU A 142 -4.75 6.24 -9.75
N SER A 143 -5.54 6.74 -8.79
CA SER A 143 -6.92 6.31 -8.56
C SER A 143 -7.95 6.98 -9.48
N GLY A 144 -7.48 7.76 -10.46
CA GLY A 144 -8.30 8.40 -11.48
C GLY A 144 -8.89 9.75 -11.07
N ILE A 145 -8.45 10.33 -9.94
CA ILE A 145 -8.88 11.65 -9.50
C ILE A 145 -8.03 12.72 -10.19
N ASP A 146 -8.67 13.63 -10.93
CA ASP A 146 -8.00 14.80 -11.51
C ASP A 146 -7.74 15.83 -10.41
N VAL A 147 -6.57 15.73 -9.77
CA VAL A 147 -6.17 16.61 -8.65
C VAL A 147 -6.07 18.09 -9.08
N PRO A 148 -5.48 18.45 -10.23
CA PRO A 148 -5.53 19.83 -10.72
C PRO A 148 -6.95 20.37 -10.86
N ALA A 149 -7.88 19.61 -11.45
CA ALA A 149 -9.26 20.04 -11.61
C ALA A 149 -9.99 20.10 -10.25
N LEU A 150 -9.71 19.18 -9.32
CA LEU A 150 -10.23 19.21 -7.96
C LEU A 150 -9.80 20.49 -7.24
N ALA A 151 -8.52 20.85 -7.31
CA ALA A 151 -7.99 22.08 -6.71
C ALA A 151 -8.65 23.32 -7.32
N GLU A 152 -8.75 23.39 -8.66
CA GLU A 152 -9.36 24.51 -9.37
C GLU A 152 -10.84 24.70 -8.98
N ARG A 153 -11.63 23.62 -8.92
CA ARG A 153 -13.06 23.67 -8.51
C ARG A 153 -13.26 24.18 -7.08
N ASN A 154 -12.23 24.12 -6.26
CA ASN A 154 -12.27 24.49 -4.84
C ASN A 154 -11.45 25.75 -4.55
N ASP A 155 -11.09 26.54 -5.58
CA ASP A 155 -10.32 27.79 -5.47
C ASP A 155 -8.95 27.62 -4.79
N LEU A 156 -8.34 26.44 -4.94
CA LEU A 156 -7.03 26.10 -4.39
C LEU A 156 -5.93 26.11 -5.46
N GLY A 157 -4.70 26.39 -5.02
CA GLY A 157 -3.52 26.14 -5.85
C GLY A 157 -3.29 24.64 -6.05
N ARG A 158 -2.63 24.25 -7.15
CA ARG A 158 -2.42 22.83 -7.53
C ARG A 158 -1.77 21.96 -6.45
N TYR A 159 -1.02 22.57 -5.54
CA TYR A 159 -0.30 21.90 -4.45
C TYR A 159 -0.89 22.17 -3.06
N ALA A 160 -2.02 22.88 -3.00
CA ALA A 160 -2.58 23.37 -1.75
C ALA A 160 -3.63 22.43 -1.12
N ILE A 161 -3.92 21.28 -1.75
CA ILE A 161 -4.99 20.38 -1.31
C ILE A 161 -4.77 19.82 0.11
N THR A 162 -3.52 19.78 0.59
CA THR A 162 -3.17 19.35 1.95
C THR A 162 -3.03 20.50 2.95
N ASP A 163 -2.91 21.74 2.47
CA ASP A 163 -2.37 22.87 3.26
C ASP A 163 -3.23 23.23 4.45
N GLN A 164 -4.55 23.11 4.32
CA GLN A 164 -5.49 23.46 5.39
C GLN A 164 -5.27 22.66 6.68
N TRP A 165 -4.76 21.43 6.58
CA TRP A 165 -4.64 20.52 7.73
C TRP A 165 -3.19 20.27 8.16
N ARG A 166 -2.21 20.81 7.44
CA ARG A 166 -0.80 20.68 7.78
C ARG A 166 -0.49 21.57 8.98
N THR A 167 -0.42 20.94 10.15
CA THR A 167 0.09 21.58 11.37
C THR A 167 1.52 21.16 11.65
N TRP A 168 1.87 19.95 11.18
CA TRP A 168 3.10 19.21 11.42
C TRP A 168 3.51 19.22 12.88
#